data_AF-D1YGZ1-F1
#
_entry.id   AF-D1YGZ1-F1
#
_cell.length_a   1.000
_cell.length_b   1.000
_cell.length_c   1.000
_cell.angle_alpha   90.00
_cell.angle_beta   90.00
_cell.angle_gamma   90.00
#
_symmetry.space_group_name_H-M   'P 1'
#
loop_
_entity.id
_entity.type
_entity.pdbx_description
1 polymer ?
#
loop_
_entity_poly.entity_id
_entity_poly.type
_entity_poly.pdbx_seq_one_letter_code
_entity_poly.pdbx_strand_id
1 'polypeptide(L)'
;MQLLSQKEFQELTSKSTNADFDTLEKAAENMINPLTGMYYERNSIDEDTDTNRVNWFKKALALQIEYMDDIGATSTYEMAQKDVKSISIDGTSISTGTSPTDSATNGVYNLALEYLFYTGLLYRGISSC
;
A
#
# COMPACT_ATOMS: atom_id res chain seq x y z
N MET A 1 -11.53 -5.65 -10.46
CA MET A 1 -11.12 -7.05 -10.69
C MET A 1 -10.19 -7.33 -9.54
N GLN A 2 -10.41 -8.36 -8.72
CA GLN A 2 -9.59 -8.55 -7.52
C GLN A 2 -8.18 -8.98 -7.95
N LEU A 3 -7.16 -8.20 -7.61
CA LEU A 3 -5.77 -8.44 -8.03
C LEU A 3 -5.02 -9.36 -7.06
N LEU A 4 -5.54 -9.50 -5.84
CA LEU A 4 -5.01 -10.38 -4.81
C LEU A 4 -6.16 -10.98 -3.99
N SER A 5 -6.22 -12.31 -3.91
CA SER A 5 -7.19 -12.99 -3.04
C SER A 5 -6.73 -13.01 -1.58
N GLN A 6 -7.66 -13.13 -0.65
CA GLN A 6 -7.35 -13.23 0.78
C GLN A 6 -6.41 -14.42 1.10
N LYS A 7 -6.55 -15.52 0.37
CA LYS A 7 -5.70 -16.70 0.52
C LYS A 7 -4.25 -16.39 0.11
N GLU A 8 -4.05 -15.78 -1.04
CA GLU A 8 -2.72 -15.38 -1.51
C GLU A 8 -2.08 -14.35 -0.58
N PHE A 9 -2.87 -13.41 -0.05
CA PHE A 9 -2.40 -12.48 0.97
C PHE A 9 -1.84 -13.21 2.21
N GLN A 10 -2.58 -14.17 2.75
CA GLN A 10 -2.15 -14.96 3.91
C GLN A 10 -0.88 -15.77 3.61
N GLU A 11 -0.76 -16.32 2.40
CA GLU A 11 0.44 -17.04 1.96
C GLU A 11 1.67 -16.12 1.85
N LEU A 12 1.49 -14.87 1.45
CA LEU A 12 2.58 -13.89 1.28
C LEU A 12 3.04 -13.24 2.59
N THR A 13 2.13 -12.96 3.52
CA THR A 13 2.43 -12.20 4.75
C THR A 13 2.44 -13.06 6.01
N SER A 14 1.86 -14.26 5.96
CA SER A 14 1.55 -15.08 7.15
C SER A 14 0.67 -14.35 8.19
N LYS A 15 -0.04 -13.29 7.78
CA LYS A 15 -0.95 -12.50 8.61
C LYS A 15 -2.40 -12.68 8.13
N SER A 16 -3.34 -12.50 9.05
CA SER A 16 -4.77 -12.35 8.76
C SER A 16 -5.18 -10.91 9.03
N THR A 17 -6.01 -10.34 8.15
CA THR A 17 -6.62 -9.03 8.39
C THR A 17 -7.76 -9.16 9.39
N ASN A 18 -7.91 -8.16 10.27
CA ASN A 18 -9.08 -8.09 11.17
C ASN A 18 -10.24 -7.30 10.54
N ALA A 19 -9.95 -6.46 9.55
CA ALA A 19 -10.94 -5.72 8.79
C ALA A 19 -11.40 -6.47 7.52
N ASP A 20 -12.44 -5.93 6.90
CA ASP A 20 -12.96 -6.41 5.61
C ASP A 20 -11.87 -6.34 4.53
N PHE A 21 -11.40 -7.53 4.13
CA PHE A 21 -10.30 -7.67 3.19
C PHE A 21 -10.62 -7.06 1.82
N ASP A 22 -11.86 -7.19 1.34
CA ASP A 22 -12.24 -6.66 0.02
C ASP A 22 -12.19 -5.13 -0.01
N THR A 23 -12.56 -4.50 1.11
CA THR A 23 -12.43 -3.04 1.27
C THR A 23 -10.97 -2.61 1.32
N LEU A 24 -10.11 -3.33 2.07
CA LEU A 24 -8.68 -3.05 2.15
C LEU A 24 -7.97 -3.25 0.80
N GLU A 25 -8.27 -4.34 0.10
CA GLU A 25 -7.67 -4.68 -1.19
C GLU A 25 -8.01 -3.61 -2.23
N LYS A 26 -9.29 -3.24 -2.33
CA LYS A 26 -9.72 -2.19 -3.25
C LYS A 26 -9.11 -0.83 -2.92
N ALA A 27 -8.94 -0.53 -1.64
CA ALA A 27 -8.32 0.72 -1.21
C ALA A 27 -6.81 0.74 -1.52
N ALA A 28 -6.11 -0.39 -1.31
CA ALA A 28 -4.71 -0.55 -1.67
C ALA A 28 -4.50 -0.50 -3.21
N GLU A 29 -5.41 -1.11 -3.97
CA GLU A 29 -5.44 -1.04 -5.44
C GLU A 29 -5.51 0.43 -5.92
N ASN A 30 -6.44 1.22 -5.36
CA ASN A 30 -6.59 2.64 -5.69
C ASN A 30 -5.33 3.46 -5.40
N MET A 31 -4.49 3.03 -4.46
CA MET A 31 -3.22 3.68 -4.14
C MET A 31 -2.09 3.25 -5.09
N ILE A 32 -2.01 1.95 -5.43
CA ILE A 32 -0.90 1.37 -6.20
C ILE A 32 -1.09 1.52 -7.72
N ASN A 33 -2.31 1.32 -8.23
CA ASN A 33 -2.57 1.36 -9.68
C ASN A 33 -2.15 2.69 -10.33
N PRO A 34 -2.39 3.88 -9.73
CA PRO A 34 -1.89 5.14 -10.29
C PRO A 34 -0.36 5.20 -10.42
N LEU A 35 0.38 4.57 -9.50
CA LEU A 35 1.85 4.55 -9.50
C LEU A 35 2.41 3.68 -10.63
N THR A 36 1.74 2.58 -10.92
CA THR A 36 2.10 1.67 -12.03
C THR A 36 1.53 2.10 -13.38
N GLY A 37 0.93 3.30 -13.44
CA GLY A 37 0.28 3.80 -14.64
C GLY A 37 -0.92 2.95 -15.06
N MET A 38 -1.68 2.44 -14.10
CA MET A 38 -2.88 1.60 -14.28
C MET A 38 -2.61 0.35 -15.13
N TYR A 39 -1.44 -0.28 -14.97
CA TYR A 39 -1.01 -1.37 -15.84
C TYR A 39 -1.97 -2.58 -15.78
N TYR A 40 -2.29 -3.07 -14.57
CA TYR A 40 -3.16 -4.24 -14.39
C TYR A 40 -4.67 -3.93 -14.46
N GLU A 41 -5.06 -2.65 -14.63
CA GLU A 41 -6.43 -2.28 -15.02
C GLU A 41 -6.67 -2.53 -16.52
N ARG A 42 -5.59 -2.55 -17.31
CA ARG A 42 -5.65 -2.70 -18.79
C ARG A 42 -5.12 -4.04 -19.28
N ASN A 43 -4.35 -4.73 -18.45
CA ASN A 43 -3.73 -6.01 -18.77
C ASN A 43 -4.14 -7.02 -17.69
N SER A 44 -4.51 -8.23 -18.10
CA SER A 44 -4.81 -9.29 -17.14
C SER A 44 -3.55 -9.68 -16.38
N ILE A 45 -3.60 -9.64 -15.05
CA ILE A 45 -2.49 -10.08 -14.19
C ILE A 45 -2.20 -11.57 -14.34
N ASP A 46 -3.22 -12.36 -14.70
CA ASP A 46 -3.11 -13.82 -14.89
C ASP A 46 -2.49 -14.21 -16.24
N GLU A 47 -2.52 -13.30 -17.22
CA GLU A 47 -1.94 -13.51 -18.56
C GLU A 47 -0.51 -12.97 -18.68
N ASP A 48 0.00 -12.37 -17.61
CA ASP A 48 1.33 -11.78 -17.58
C ASP A 48 2.41 -12.88 -17.57
N THR A 49 3.26 -12.88 -18.60
CA THR A 49 4.34 -13.87 -18.76
C THR A 49 5.52 -13.63 -17.80
N ASP A 50 5.65 -12.42 -17.26
CA ASP A 50 6.68 -12.09 -16.27
C ASP A 50 6.19 -12.41 -14.86
N THR A 51 6.39 -13.67 -14.47
CA THR A 51 6.02 -14.16 -13.14
C THR A 51 6.68 -13.40 -11.99
N ASN A 52 7.88 -12.84 -12.19
CA ASN A 52 8.56 -12.06 -11.16
C ASN A 52 7.87 -10.71 -10.97
N ARG A 53 7.51 -10.04 -12.07
CA ARG A 53 6.74 -8.78 -12.04
C ARG A 53 5.42 -8.96 -11.29
N VAL A 54 4.67 -10.01 -11.61
CA VAL A 54 3.40 -10.33 -10.93
C VAL A 54 3.63 -10.57 -9.44
N ASN A 55 4.64 -11.36 -9.08
CA ASN A 55 4.95 -11.66 -7.68
C ASN A 55 5.33 -10.39 -6.89
N TRP A 56 6.19 -9.53 -7.45
CA TRP A 56 6.56 -8.27 -6.80
C TRP A 56 5.38 -7.31 -6.67
N PHE A 57 4.51 -7.25 -7.68
CA PHE A 57 3.28 -6.46 -7.59
C PHE A 57 2.34 -6.98 -6.50
N LYS A 58 2.07 -8.28 -6.47
CA LYS A 58 1.23 -8.92 -5.44
C LYS A 58 1.81 -8.73 -4.03
N LYS A 59 3.14 -8.83 -3.87
CA LYS A 59 3.82 -8.53 -2.59
C LYS A 59 3.67 -7.07 -2.18
N ALA A 60 3.82 -6.13 -3.11
CA ALA A 60 3.60 -4.72 -2.81
C ALA A 60 2.16 -4.46 -2.35
N LEU A 61 1.17 -5.05 -3.02
CA LEU A 61 -0.23 -4.93 -2.65
C LEU A 61 -0.50 -5.54 -1.27
N ALA A 62 0.06 -6.70 -0.98
CA ALA A 62 -0.07 -7.34 0.33
C ALA A 62 0.53 -6.49 1.46
N LEU A 63 1.72 -5.93 1.26
CA LEU A 63 2.35 -5.03 2.23
C LEU A 63 1.56 -3.74 2.44
N GLN A 64 0.94 -3.21 1.39
CA GLN A 64 0.08 -2.04 1.50
C GLN A 64 -1.19 -2.35 2.30
N ILE A 65 -1.83 -3.50 2.05
CA ILE A 65 -2.98 -3.98 2.83
C ILE A 65 -2.62 -4.13 4.30
N GLU A 66 -1.47 -4.75 4.60
CA GLU A 66 -0.97 -4.92 5.96
C GLU A 66 -0.77 -3.56 6.67
N TYR A 67 -0.13 -2.61 5.99
CA TYR A 67 0.06 -1.26 6.50
C TYR A 67 -1.27 -0.54 6.80
N MET A 68 -2.27 -0.71 5.93
CA MET A 68 -3.60 -0.12 6.08
C MET A 68 -4.40 -0.77 7.21
N ASP A 69 -4.29 -2.08 7.40
CA ASP A 69 -4.91 -2.81 8.53
C ASP A 69 -4.25 -2.41 9.86
N ASP A 70 -2.92 -2.31 9.90
CA ASP A 70 -2.16 -1.92 11.10
C ASP A 70 -2.48 -0.49 11.57
N ILE A 71 -2.67 0.45 10.64
CA ILE A 71 -3.14 1.82 10.95
C ILE A 71 -4.66 1.85 11.17
N GLY A 72 -5.39 0.90 10.58
CA GLY A 72 -6.84 0.90 10.46
C GLY A 72 -7.36 2.08 9.63
N ALA A 73 -6.65 2.45 8.57
CA ALA A 73 -7.01 3.54 7.66
C ALA A 73 -6.92 3.09 6.20
N THR A 74 -7.91 3.47 5.40
CA THR A 74 -8.04 3.07 4.00
C THR A 74 -7.71 4.17 3.01
N SER A 75 -7.55 5.40 3.48
CA SER A 75 -7.21 6.56 2.65
C SER A 75 -6.07 7.36 3.24
N THR A 76 -5.37 8.12 2.39
CA THR A 76 -4.32 9.04 2.82
C THR A 76 -4.84 10.09 3.81
N TYR A 77 -6.09 10.52 3.67
CA TYR A 77 -6.74 11.44 4.60
C TYR A 77 -6.96 10.80 5.97
N GLU A 78 -7.52 9.59 6.03
CA GLU A 78 -7.68 8.85 7.29
C GLU A 78 -6.34 8.56 7.96
N MET A 79 -5.31 8.21 7.18
CA MET A 79 -3.94 8.02 7.68
C MET A 79 -3.42 9.30 8.34
N ALA A 80 -3.60 10.46 7.70
CA ALA A 80 -3.19 11.75 8.26
C ALA A 80 -3.97 12.11 9.54
N GLN A 81 -5.24 11.74 9.64
CA GLN A 81 -6.03 11.97 10.85
C GLN A 81 -5.60 11.06 12.02
N LYS A 82 -5.11 9.86 11.71
CA LYS A 82 -4.56 8.91 12.70
C LYS A 82 -3.09 9.16 13.03
N ASP A 83 -2.42 9.98 12.25
CA ASP A 83 -1.06 10.47 12.45
C ASP A 83 -1.01 11.54 13.56
N VAL A 84 -1.29 11.13 14.80
CA VAL A 84 -1.24 12.02 15.95
C VAL A 84 0.22 12.20 16.38
N LYS A 85 0.88 13.26 15.87
CA LYS A 85 2.28 13.58 16.21
C LYS A 85 2.46 14.30 17.55
N SER A 86 1.42 14.96 18.06
CA SER A 86 1.45 15.63 19.37
C SER A 86 0.06 15.92 19.92
N ILE A 87 -0.20 15.54 21.18
CA ILE A 87 -1.36 16.00 21.95
C ILE A 87 -0.85 16.89 23.07
N SER A 88 -1.43 18.10 23.19
CA SER A 88 -1.17 18.99 24.31
C SER A 88 -2.46 19.12 25.13
N ILE A 89 -2.45 18.57 26.35
CA ILE A 89 -3.55 18.70 27.31
C ILE A 89 -2.99 19.40 28.54
N ASP A 90 -3.56 20.57 28.85
CA ASP A 90 -3.38 21.31 30.10
C ASP A 90 -1.92 21.47 30.55
N GLY A 91 -1.08 22.02 29.67
CA GLY A 91 0.34 22.28 29.94
C GLY A 91 1.27 21.07 29.82
N THR A 92 0.73 19.88 29.56
CA THR A 92 1.52 18.67 29.26
C THR A 92 1.45 18.36 27.77
N SER A 93 2.61 18.37 27.10
CA SER A 93 2.76 17.98 25.70
C SER A 93 3.36 16.58 25.62
N ILE A 94 2.65 15.65 24.96
CA ILE A 94 3.17 14.32 24.64
C ILE A 94 3.43 14.28 23.14
N SER A 95 4.69 14.08 22.75
CA SER A 95 5.10 13.80 21.38
C SER A 95 5.51 12.33 21.24
N THR A 96 4.94 11.67 20.24
CA THR A 96 5.37 10.35 19.78
C THR A 96 6.53 10.56 18.81
N GLY A 97 7.73 10.06 19.15
CA GLY A 97 8.96 10.31 18.38
C GLY A 97 8.99 9.71 16.96
N THR A 98 8.05 8.83 16.64
CA THR A 98 7.88 8.20 15.32
C THR A 98 6.39 7.96 15.06
N SER A 99 5.94 8.31 13.86
CA SER A 99 4.59 8.06 13.39
C SER A 99 4.54 6.92 12.36
N PRO A 100 3.44 6.14 12.30
CA PRO A 100 3.20 5.20 11.21
C PRO A 100 3.35 5.82 9.81
N THR A 101 2.99 7.09 9.63
CA THR A 101 3.10 7.79 8.34
C THR A 101 4.54 8.12 7.95
N ASP A 102 5.49 8.12 8.89
CA ASP A 102 6.91 8.33 8.57
C ASP A 102 7.47 7.15 7.75
N SER A 103 6.79 6.00 7.78
CA SER A 103 7.12 4.82 6.97
C SER A 103 6.40 4.78 5.61
N ALA A 104 5.69 5.84 5.23
CA ALA A 104 4.95 5.92 3.97
C ALA A 104 5.23 7.21 3.19
N THR A 105 5.29 7.09 1.88
CA THR A 105 5.41 8.23 0.96
C THR A 105 4.08 8.37 0.23
N ASN A 106 3.42 9.52 0.38
CA ASN A 106 2.09 9.79 -0.18
C ASN A 106 1.02 8.75 0.24
N GLY A 107 1.17 8.16 1.44
CA GLY A 107 0.30 7.13 2.00
C GLY A 107 0.55 5.72 1.47
N VAL A 108 1.53 5.54 0.58
CA VAL A 108 2.00 4.22 0.16
C VAL A 108 3.20 3.82 1.01
N TYR A 109 3.14 2.62 1.57
CA TYR A 109 4.18 2.08 2.42
C TYR A 109 5.52 1.99 1.66
N ASN A 110 6.61 2.47 2.28
CA ASN A 110 7.90 2.61 1.61
C ASN A 110 8.44 1.26 1.11
N LEU A 111 8.22 0.17 1.86
CA LEU A 111 8.63 -1.17 1.40
C LEU A 111 7.78 -1.65 0.22
N ALA A 112 6.48 -1.32 0.18
CA ALA A 112 5.64 -1.62 -0.97
C ALA A 112 6.13 -0.88 -2.23
N LEU A 113 6.58 0.38 -2.11
CA LEU A 113 7.21 1.13 -3.20
C LEU A 113 8.50 0.46 -3.70
N GLU A 114 9.32 -0.08 -2.79
CA GLU A 114 10.53 -0.81 -3.16
C GLU A 114 10.21 -2.07 -3.97
N TYR A 115 9.20 -2.84 -3.57
CA TYR A 115 8.73 -3.98 -4.36
C TYR A 115 8.17 -3.56 -5.73
N LEU A 116 7.42 -2.45 -5.78
CA LEU A 116 6.94 -1.90 -7.05
C LEU A 116 8.10 -1.46 -7.96
N PHE A 117 9.22 -0.98 -7.42
CA PHE A 117 10.38 -0.64 -8.23
C PHE A 117 10.91 -1.85 -9.01
N TYR A 118 10.98 -3.03 -8.38
CA TYR A 118 11.42 -4.26 -9.02
C TYR A 118 10.46 -4.78 -10.12
N THR A 119 9.22 -4.28 -10.18
CA THR A 119 8.27 -4.61 -11.25
C THR A 119 8.64 -3.95 -12.58
N GLY A 120 9.43 -2.87 -12.56
CA GLY A 120 9.70 -2.02 -13.73
C GLY A 120 8.52 -1.12 -14.13
N LEU A 121 7.37 -1.20 -13.46
CA LEU A 121 6.15 -0.46 -13.80
C LEU A 121 6.17 1.00 -13.31
N LEU A 122 7.11 1.37 -12.44
CA LEU A 122 7.26 2.75 -11.93
C LEU A 122 7.92 3.69 -12.96
N TYR A 123 8.49 3.17 -14.03
CA TYR A 123 9.16 4.00 -15.03
C TYR A 123 8.15 4.78 -15.87
N ARG A 124 7.92 6.03 -15.48
CA ARG A 124 7.21 7.02 -16.29
C ARG A 124 8.24 7.60 -17.25
N GLY A 125 8.32 7.11 -18.49
CA GLY A 125 9.23 7.60 -19.53
C GLY A 125 8.99 9.05 -19.98
N ILE A 126 8.47 9.91 -19.12
CA ILE A 126 8.26 11.32 -19.32
C ILE A 126 9.22 12.02 -18.36
N SER A 127 10.31 12.57 -18.91
CA SER A 127 11.06 13.62 -18.23
C SER A 127 10.07 14.71 -17.85
N SER A 128 9.85 14.94 -16.56
CA SER A 128 9.14 16.13 -16.10
C SER A 128 9.92 17.35 -16.59
N CYS A 129 9.42 17.99 -17.63
CA CYS A 129 9.84 19.31 -18.08
C CYS A 129 9.38 20.38 -17.08
#